data_AF-A0A316UFI5-F1
#
_entry.id   AF-A0A316UFI5-F1
#
_cell.length_a   1.000
_cell.length_b   1.000
_cell.length_c   1.000
_cell.angle_alpha   90.00
_cell.angle_beta   90.00
_cell.angle_gamma   90.00
#
_symmetry.space_group_name_H-M   'P 1'
#
loop_
_entity.id
_entity.type
_entity.pdbx_description
1 polymer ?
#
loop_
_entity_poly.entity_id
_entity_poly.type
_entity_poly.pdbx_seq_one_letter_code
_entity_poly.pdbx_strand_id
1 'polypeptide(L)'
;PKGYKLDYGPICAANNAPGYMGYYFLDKYDPKACAKHCDDAYPDAKGGPCKYFNIWEGEIDKGEKPPTYTCSLYYKKLDESSATNHG
;
A
#
# COMPACT_ATOMS: atom_id res chain seq x y z
N PRO A 1 -7.91 -0.62 -10.21
CA PRO A 1 -7.09 -1.18 -11.33
C PRO A 1 -7.77 -2.45 -11.84
N LYS A 2 -7.47 -2.96 -13.05
CA LYS A 2 -8.12 -4.19 -13.53
C LYS A 2 -7.78 -5.34 -12.56
N GLY A 3 -8.78 -6.03 -12.02
CA GLY A 3 -8.57 -7.10 -11.03
C GLY A 3 -8.44 -6.62 -9.57
N TYR A 4 -8.35 -5.31 -9.32
CA TYR A 4 -8.28 -4.73 -7.98
C TYR A 4 -9.53 -3.91 -7.68
N LYS A 5 -10.08 -4.09 -6.47
CA LYS A 5 -11.14 -3.26 -5.91
C LYS A 5 -10.62 -2.52 -4.66
N LEU A 6 -11.16 -1.34 -4.40
CA LEU A 6 -10.95 -0.67 -3.13
C LEU A 6 -11.62 -1.50 -2.03
N ASP A 7 -10.86 -1.86 -0.99
CA ASP A 7 -11.38 -2.66 0.13
C ASP A 7 -11.85 -1.73 1.27
N TYR A 8 -11.03 -0.73 1.61
CA TYR A 8 -11.37 0.34 2.56
C TYR A 8 -10.50 1.58 2.28
N GLY A 9 -10.81 2.69 2.96
CA GLY A 9 -10.11 3.96 2.84
C GLY A 9 -10.87 5.00 1.99
N PRO A 10 -10.41 6.26 1.99
CA PRO A 10 -9.22 6.76 2.70
C PRO A 10 -9.43 6.81 4.22
N ILE A 11 -8.42 6.36 4.97
CA ILE A 11 -8.29 6.52 6.42
C ILE A 11 -6.86 7.00 6.68
N CYS A 12 -6.65 7.93 7.63
CA CYS A 12 -5.32 8.46 7.96
C CYS A 12 -4.48 7.43 8.73
N ALA A 13 -4.21 6.29 8.10
CA ALA A 13 -3.43 5.19 8.65
C ALA A 13 -2.86 4.30 7.54
N ALA A 14 -1.67 3.77 7.78
CA ALA A 14 -0.97 2.78 6.98
C ALA A 14 -1.07 1.39 7.60
N ASN A 15 -1.01 0.35 6.76
CA ASN A 15 -1.03 -1.04 7.22
C ASN A 15 0.26 -1.42 7.95
N ASN A 16 0.11 -1.97 9.15
CA ASN A 16 1.16 -2.66 9.90
C ASN A 16 0.72 -4.11 10.12
N ALA A 17 1.01 -4.98 9.14
CA ALA A 17 0.49 -6.35 9.12
C ALA A 17 1.51 -7.38 8.60
N PRO A 18 1.32 -8.66 8.98
CA PRO A 18 2.02 -9.77 8.36
C PRO A 18 1.72 -9.83 6.86
N GLY A 19 2.68 -10.30 6.08
CA GLY A 19 2.50 -10.43 4.63
C GLY A 19 3.25 -9.39 3.82
N TYR A 20 3.94 -8.45 4.47
CA TYR A 20 4.66 -7.37 3.82
C TYR A 20 5.73 -7.87 2.85
N MET A 21 5.71 -7.34 1.63
CA MET A 21 6.61 -7.70 0.52
C MET A 21 7.56 -6.56 0.14
N GLY A 22 7.53 -5.44 0.85
CA GLY A 22 8.27 -4.23 0.49
C GLY A 22 7.38 -3.09 0.00
N TYR A 23 8.02 -2.04 -0.50
CA TYR A 23 7.36 -0.79 -0.88
C TYR A 23 8.00 -0.13 -2.10
N TYR A 24 7.22 0.73 -2.76
CA TYR A 24 7.63 1.61 -3.84
C TYR A 24 7.20 3.04 -3.56
N PHE A 25 8.01 4.01 -3.94
CA PHE A 25 7.61 5.41 -3.93
C PHE A 25 6.89 5.77 -5.22
N LEU A 26 5.86 6.61 -5.08
CA LEU A 26 5.10 7.19 -6.17
C LEU A 26 5.11 8.71 -6.02
N ASP A 27 5.16 9.43 -7.15
CA ASP A 27 5.11 10.90 -7.17
C ASP A 27 3.70 11.46 -6.88
N LYS A 28 2.68 10.60 -6.92
CA LYS A 28 1.28 10.94 -6.70
C LYS A 28 0.50 9.72 -6.21
N TYR A 29 -0.70 9.95 -5.69
CA TYR A 29 -1.65 8.87 -5.42
C TYR A 29 -2.06 8.18 -6.74
N ASP A 30 -1.42 7.04 -7.04
CA ASP A 30 -1.66 6.27 -8.27
C ASP A 30 -1.89 4.78 -7.99
N PRO A 31 -3.17 4.38 -7.78
CA PRO A 31 -3.53 2.99 -7.60
C PRO A 31 -3.15 2.10 -8.78
N LYS A 32 -3.09 2.63 -10.01
CA LYS A 32 -2.75 1.83 -11.20
C LYS A 32 -1.26 1.51 -11.21
N ALA A 33 -0.41 2.48 -10.90
CA ALA A 33 1.02 2.25 -10.75
C ALA A 33 1.31 1.25 -9.62
N CYS A 34 0.67 1.42 -8.45
CA CYS A 34 0.85 0.50 -7.33
C CYS A 34 0.36 -0.93 -7.63
N ALA A 35 -0.78 -1.07 -8.32
CA ALA A 35 -1.23 -2.38 -8.80
C ALA A 35 -0.23 -3.03 -9.76
N LYS A 36 0.36 -2.25 -10.68
CA LYS A 36 1.39 -2.77 -11.58
C LYS A 36 2.60 -3.28 -10.80
N HIS A 37 3.05 -2.56 -9.79
CA HIS A 37 4.12 -3.03 -8.91
C HIS A 37 3.76 -4.32 -8.16
N CYS A 38 2.50 -4.46 -7.71
CA CYS A 38 2.00 -5.69 -7.08
C CYS A 38 1.97 -6.85 -8.09
N ASP A 39 1.48 -6.63 -9.31
CA ASP A 39 1.42 -7.64 -10.37
C ASP A 39 2.82 -8.11 -10.82
N ASP A 40 3.79 -7.20 -10.86
CA ASP A 40 5.17 -7.49 -11.25
C ASP A 40 6.05 -7.97 -10.08
N ALA A 41 5.55 -7.92 -8.84
CA ALA A 41 6.34 -8.26 -7.66
C ALA A 41 6.73 -9.74 -7.67
N TYR A 42 7.99 -10.04 -7.36
CA TYR A 42 8.43 -11.40 -7.15
C TYR A 42 7.62 -12.05 -6.01
N PRO A 43 7.16 -13.30 -6.18
CA PRO A 43 6.45 -14.02 -5.12
C PRO A 43 7.28 -14.10 -3.83
N ASP A 44 6.64 -13.85 -2.69
CA ASP A 44 7.26 -14.06 -1.39
C ASP A 44 7.42 -15.57 -1.13
N ALA A 45 8.56 -15.97 -0.58
CA ALA A 45 8.89 -17.37 -0.34
C ALA A 45 7.93 -18.08 0.64
N LYS A 46 7.25 -17.34 1.51
CA LYS A 46 6.29 -17.85 2.50
C LYS A 46 4.83 -17.72 2.03
N GLY A 47 4.57 -16.87 1.04
CA GLY A 47 3.26 -16.28 0.81
C GLY A 47 2.72 -16.30 -0.61
N GLY A 48 3.60 -16.52 -1.59
CA GLY A 48 3.29 -16.46 -3.00
C GLY A 48 3.20 -15.02 -3.54
N PRO A 49 2.44 -14.79 -4.63
CA PRO A 49 2.39 -13.49 -5.29
C PRO A 49 1.71 -12.43 -4.41
N CYS A 50 1.92 -11.18 -4.76
CA CYS A 50 1.22 -10.05 -4.17
C CYS A 50 -0.30 -10.19 -4.38
N LYS A 51 -1.08 -9.93 -3.33
CA LYS A 51 -2.55 -10.03 -3.32
C LYS A 51 -3.23 -8.74 -2.88
N TYR A 52 -2.46 -7.81 -2.32
CA TYR A 52 -2.98 -6.59 -1.72
C TYR A 52 -1.90 -5.51 -1.72
N PHE A 53 -2.32 -4.25 -1.81
CA PHE A 53 -1.46 -3.11 -1.57
C PHE A 53 -2.23 -2.01 -0.84
N ASN A 54 -1.52 -1.17 -0.10
CA ASN A 54 -2.07 0.09 0.37
C ASN A 54 -1.15 1.25 -0.02
N ILE A 55 -1.76 2.39 -0.32
CA ILE A 55 -1.05 3.64 -0.60
C ILE A 55 -1.30 4.56 0.58
N TRP A 56 -0.22 5.04 1.19
CA TRP A 56 -0.26 5.99 2.30
C TRP A 56 0.76 7.10 2.07
N GLU A 57 0.53 8.22 2.74
CA GLU A 57 1.44 9.35 2.77
C GLU A 57 1.81 9.60 4.23
N GLY A 58 3.08 9.91 4.50
CA GLY A 58 3.47 10.36 5.84
C GLY A 58 2.90 11.74 6.09
N GLU A 59 2.34 11.98 7.27
CA GLU A 59 1.96 13.34 7.66
C GLU A 59 3.23 14.19 7.74
N ILE A 60 3.29 15.24 6.92
CA ILE A 60 4.28 16.31 7.04
C ILE A 60 3.53 17.53 7.54
N ASP A 61 4.19 18.35 8.36
CA ASP A 61 3.65 19.53 9.04
C ASP A 61 2.52 20.23 8.27
N LYS A 62 1.47 20.61 9.02
CA LYS A 62 0.16 21.06 8.52
C LYS A 62 0.26 22.01 7.31
N GLY A 63 -0.01 21.46 6.13
CA GLY A 63 -0.19 22.21 4.90
C GLY A 63 0.81 21.89 3.78
N GLU A 64 1.85 21.13 4.08
CA GLU A 64 2.78 20.66 3.04
C GLU A 64 2.26 19.39 2.36
N LYS A 65 2.38 19.34 1.03
CA LYS A 65 2.14 18.10 0.32
C LYS A 65 3.26 17.12 0.69
N PRO A 66 2.93 15.87 1.03
CA PRO A 66 3.95 14.87 1.22
C PRO A 66 4.77 14.74 -0.08
N PRO A 67 6.11 14.69 0.00
CA PRO A 67 7.00 14.63 -1.15
C PRO A 67 6.85 13.31 -1.90
N THR A 68 6.30 12.29 -1.24
CA THR A 68 6.18 10.93 -1.77
C THR A 68 4.94 10.24 -1.24
N TYR A 69 4.29 9.45 -2.10
CA TYR A 69 3.30 8.44 -1.72
C TYR A 69 4.00 7.09 -1.60
N THR A 70 3.72 6.34 -0.55
CA THR A 70 4.29 5.01 -0.35
C THR A 70 3.26 3.95 -0.75
N CYS A 71 3.60 3.14 -1.75
CA CYS A 71 2.88 1.94 -2.17
C CYS A 71 3.48 0.72 -1.44
N SER A 72 2.81 0.24 -0.40
CA SER A 72 3.20 -0.97 0.33
C SER A 72 2.49 -2.20 -0.21
N LEU A 73 3.23 -3.29 -0.42
CA LEU A 73 2.74 -4.52 -1.04
C LEU A 73 2.63 -5.68 -0.04
N TYR A 74 1.63 -6.55 -0.22
CA TYR A 74 1.39 -7.68 0.67
C TYR A 74 0.94 -8.95 -0.08
N TYR A 75 1.46 -10.11 0.33
CA TYR A 75 1.03 -11.42 -0.19
C TYR A 75 -0.25 -11.96 0.48
N LYS A 76 -0.74 -11.25 1.50
CA LYS A 76 -2.01 -11.52 2.18
C LYS A 76 -2.97 -10.37 1.93
N LYS A 77 -4.27 -10.69 1.84
CA LYS A 77 -5.33 -9.68 1.87
C LYS A 77 -5.34 -9.05 3.27
N LEU A 78 -5.42 -7.74 3.32
CA LEU A 78 -5.54 -6.95 4.54
C LEU A 78 -6.89 -6.24 4.56
N ASP A 79 -7.26 -5.73 5.72
CA ASP A 79 -8.46 -4.91 5.95
C ASP A 79 -8.13 -3.71 6.87
N GLU A 80 -9.13 -2.89 7.15
CA GLU A 80 -9.01 -1.66 7.95
C GLU A 80 -8.43 -1.92 9.34
N SER A 81 -8.64 -3.11 9.94
CA SER A 81 -8.16 -3.43 11.28
C SER A 81 -6.63 -3.49 11.37
N SER A 82 -5.97 -3.65 10.22
CA SER A 82 -4.51 -3.66 10.12
C SER A 82 -3.90 -2.30 9.80
N ALA A 83 -4.71 -1.30 9.45
CA ALA A 83 -4.28 0.07 9.21
C ALA A 83 -4.21 0.84 10.54
N THR A 84 -3.19 0.53 11.33
CA THR A 84 -3.01 1.07 12.70
C THR A 84 -1.79 1.98 12.85
N ASN A 85 -1.02 2.18 11.77
CA ASN A 85 0.11 3.09 11.77
C ASN A 85 -0.33 4.47 11.27
N HIS A 86 -0.48 5.44 12.17
CA HIS A 86 -1.02 6.76 11.84
C HIS A 86 0.02 7.77 11.31
N GLY A 87 1.27 7.35 11.10
CA GLY A 87 2.38 8.26 10.84
C GLY A 87 3.04 8.70 12.12
#